data_AF-A0A448ZDB6-F1
#
_entry.id   AF-A0A448ZDB6-F1
#
_cell.length_a   1.000
_cell.length_b   1.000
_cell.length_c   1.000
_cell.angle_alpha   90.00
_cell.angle_beta   90.00
_cell.angle_gamma   90.00
#
_symmetry.space_group_name_H-M   'P 1'
#
loop_
_entity.id
_entity.type
_entity.pdbx_description
1 polymer ?
#
loop_
_entity_poly.entity_id
_entity_poly.type
_entity_poly.pdbx_seq_one_letter_code
_entity_poly.pdbx_strand_id
1 'polypeptide(L)'
;MADLYNLLDELEENEAFDDDAKRDPRRLTVETAATDGLSDDDDDNDDYEEFDAPTPRVPAALLDRDEDEDESGDPFYPAKPRADAFSKAGLDLHDDLDETHKQEQHGVPNELYEKLHRHWLQERHCPELLGYDEAMVGELRERFEDRQQQADDLVDSQDPVEVLMANLAQQDLDRARFVLSDWLTHRLHKIESHPLHMREKIERMSQNEIDYLAAYGAMVHHHLEQAVTRSIPHAWNQLDDPGMIDQPDYEGYHFWLVREAIVDRDENEHEPGSCLVAKYLDMKENMNGNKVELLV
;
A
#
# COMPACT_ATOMS: atom_id res chain seq x y z
N MET A 1 -8.94 -24.23 20.60
CA MET A 1 -8.33 -23.32 21.60
C MET A 1 -7.41 -22.43 20.79
N ALA A 2 -7.90 -21.25 20.42
CA ALA A 2 -7.28 -20.45 19.38
C ALA A 2 -6.32 -19.46 20.04
N ASP A 3 -5.13 -19.93 20.37
CA ASP A 3 -4.08 -19.07 20.89
C ASP A 3 -3.41 -18.29 19.74
N LEU A 4 -2.90 -17.10 20.01
CA LEU A 4 -2.06 -16.33 19.07
C LEU A 4 -0.87 -17.16 18.54
N TYR A 5 -0.46 -18.18 19.31
CA TYR A 5 0.57 -19.15 18.93
C TYR A 5 0.15 -20.10 17.79
N ASN A 6 -1.14 -20.44 17.72
CA ASN A 6 -1.72 -21.43 16.80
C ASN A 6 -2.84 -20.79 15.95
N LEU A 7 -2.65 -19.55 15.51
CA LEU A 7 -3.64 -18.77 14.74
C LEU A 7 -4.23 -19.51 13.54
N LEU A 8 -3.46 -20.42 12.93
CA LEU A 8 -3.80 -21.11 11.70
C LEU A 8 -3.96 -22.63 11.86
N ASP A 9 -3.49 -23.22 12.95
CA ASP A 9 -3.50 -24.67 13.16
C ASP A 9 -4.93 -25.25 13.25
N GLU A 10 -5.93 -24.42 13.59
CA GLU A 10 -7.34 -24.83 13.65
C GLU A 10 -8.01 -24.97 12.27
N LEU A 11 -7.37 -24.51 11.19
CA LEU A 11 -7.91 -24.67 9.83
C LEU A 11 -7.42 -25.96 9.16
N GLU A 12 -6.23 -26.44 9.53
CA GLU A 12 -5.78 -27.76 9.10
C GLU A 12 -6.69 -28.86 9.67
N GLU A 13 -7.30 -28.71 10.85
CA GLU A 13 -8.21 -29.75 11.40
C GLU A 13 -9.54 -29.88 10.62
N ASN A 14 -10.00 -28.82 9.95
CA ASN A 14 -11.21 -28.86 9.11
C ASN A 14 -10.95 -29.38 7.69
N GLU A 15 -9.71 -29.28 7.18
CA GLU A 15 -9.31 -29.93 5.93
C GLU A 15 -8.75 -31.36 6.15
N ALA A 16 -8.16 -31.63 7.31
CA ALA A 16 -7.58 -32.94 7.66
C ALA A 16 -8.64 -33.99 8.01
N PHE A 17 -9.87 -33.60 8.36
CA PHE A 17 -10.93 -34.58 8.63
C PHE A 17 -11.32 -35.43 7.40
N ASP A 18 -10.98 -34.98 6.19
CA ASP A 18 -11.20 -35.73 4.94
C ASP A 18 -9.98 -36.53 4.47
N ASP A 19 -8.76 -36.24 4.94
CA ASP A 19 -7.52 -36.88 4.43
C ASP A 19 -6.77 -37.77 5.45
N ASP A 20 -7.07 -37.68 6.75
CA ASP A 20 -6.28 -38.34 7.80
C ASP A 20 -6.63 -39.82 8.08
N ALA A 21 -7.36 -40.46 7.16
CA ALA A 21 -7.56 -41.91 7.20
C ALA A 21 -6.30 -42.72 6.78
N LYS A 22 -5.20 -42.06 6.38
CA LYS A 22 -4.03 -42.73 5.79
C LYS A 22 -2.68 -42.04 6.03
N ARG A 23 -2.12 -42.03 7.25
CA ARG A 23 -0.65 -42.21 7.40
C ARG A 23 -0.16 -42.62 8.79
N ASP A 24 0.87 -43.46 8.74
CA ASP A 24 1.46 -44.34 9.76
C ASP A 24 2.27 -43.58 10.85
N PRO A 25 2.23 -43.95 12.16
CA PRO A 25 2.79 -43.19 13.25
C PRO A 25 4.22 -43.66 13.56
N ARG A 26 5.20 -43.18 12.81
CA ARG A 26 6.63 -43.34 13.18
C ARG A 26 7.48 -42.18 12.69
N ARG A 27 7.57 -41.10 13.48
CA ARG A 27 8.82 -40.33 13.53
C ARG A 27 9.07 -39.75 14.91
N LEU A 28 10.24 -40.14 15.42
CA LEU A 28 10.77 -39.94 16.76
C LEU A 28 11.08 -38.47 17.07
N THR A 29 10.85 -38.15 18.33
CA THR A 29 11.39 -37.02 19.10
C THR A 29 12.92 -36.98 19.07
N VAL A 30 13.49 -35.78 19.00
CA VAL A 30 14.88 -35.53 19.45
C VAL A 30 14.87 -34.42 20.48
N GLU A 31 15.59 -34.70 21.54
CA GLU A 31 15.63 -34.03 22.82
C GLU A 31 16.36 -32.68 22.78
N THR A 32 15.89 -31.84 23.69
CA THR A 32 16.51 -30.69 24.34
C THR A 32 18.01 -30.82 24.60
N ALA A 33 18.76 -29.74 24.40
CA ALA A 33 20.05 -29.51 25.04
C ALA A 33 20.27 -28.05 25.46
N ALA A 34 20.42 -27.90 26.78
CA ALA A 34 21.35 -27.03 27.50
C ALA A 34 21.23 -25.50 27.37
N THR A 35 20.76 -24.95 28.49
CA THR A 35 20.92 -23.59 29.00
C THR A 35 22.36 -23.35 29.49
N ASP A 36 22.95 -22.23 29.06
CA ASP A 36 24.00 -21.45 29.76
C ASP A 36 23.55 -19.99 29.52
N GLY A 37 23.28 -19.13 30.51
CA GLY A 37 24.02 -18.92 31.74
C GLY A 37 24.79 -17.60 31.61
N LEU A 38 24.09 -16.46 31.54
CA LEU A 38 24.72 -15.13 31.62
C LEU A 38 23.89 -14.19 32.51
N SER A 39 24.63 -13.50 33.35
CA SER A 39 24.27 -12.83 34.59
C SER A 39 23.68 -11.44 34.44
N ASP A 40 22.91 -11.06 35.45
CA ASP A 40 22.54 -9.70 35.82
C ASP A 40 23.78 -8.80 35.96
N ASP A 41 23.72 -7.61 35.35
CA ASP A 41 24.41 -6.42 35.84
C ASP A 41 23.54 -5.20 35.46
N ASP A 42 22.89 -4.65 36.49
CA ASP A 42 22.26 -3.34 36.49
C ASP A 42 23.35 -2.25 36.37
N ASP A 43 23.21 -1.32 35.42
CA ASP A 43 23.77 0.03 35.59
C ASP A 43 22.90 1.04 34.82
N ASP A 44 22.02 1.69 35.58
CA ASP A 44 21.29 2.90 35.18
C ASP A 44 22.29 4.04 34.96
N ASN A 45 22.39 4.55 33.73
CA ASN A 45 22.95 5.87 33.49
C ASN A 45 22.33 6.50 32.23
N ASP A 46 21.11 7.04 32.40
CA ASP A 46 20.48 7.94 31.45
C ASP A 46 21.20 9.31 31.47
N ASP A 47 22.19 9.47 30.59
CA ASP A 47 22.73 10.78 30.21
C ASP A 47 22.14 11.16 28.85
N TYR A 48 21.02 11.90 28.88
CA TYR A 48 20.42 12.47 27.68
C TYR A 48 21.30 13.62 27.17
N GLU A 49 22.28 13.31 26.32
CA GLU A 49 22.91 14.35 25.51
C GLU A 49 21.91 14.85 24.46
N GLU A 50 21.56 16.13 24.61
CA GLU A 50 20.75 16.93 23.70
C GLU A 50 21.39 16.96 22.30
N PHE A 51 20.89 16.12 21.40
CA PHE A 51 21.32 16.09 20.00
C PHE A 51 20.78 17.32 19.26
N ASP A 52 21.59 18.38 19.22
CA ASP A 52 21.32 19.62 18.49
C ASP A 52 21.36 19.35 16.97
N ALA A 53 20.22 18.95 16.42
CA ALA A 53 20.05 18.74 14.99
C ALA A 53 20.22 20.08 14.25
N PRO A 54 21.10 20.18 13.23
CA PRO A 54 21.27 21.42 12.49
C PRO A 54 19.97 21.78 11.77
N THR A 55 19.40 22.93 12.11
CA THR A 55 18.26 23.52 11.42
C THR A 55 18.53 23.60 9.90
N PRO A 56 17.57 23.18 9.06
CA PRO A 56 17.75 23.24 7.61
C PRO A 56 17.92 24.70 7.17
N ARG A 57 19.10 25.02 6.64
CA ARG A 57 19.40 26.35 6.09
C ARG A 57 18.66 26.52 4.78
N VAL A 58 17.63 27.36 4.79
CA VAL A 58 16.98 27.86 3.58
C VAL A 58 18.05 28.54 2.70
N PRO A 59 18.15 28.23 1.39
CA PRO A 59 19.09 28.89 0.49
C PRO A 59 18.89 30.41 0.53
N ALA A 60 19.98 31.19 0.61
CA ALA A 60 19.94 32.65 0.71
C ALA A 60 19.16 33.36 -0.41
N ALA A 61 18.87 32.67 -1.52
CA ALA A 61 18.05 33.16 -2.62
C ALA A 61 16.55 33.30 -2.30
N LEU A 62 16.08 32.77 -1.17
CA LEU A 62 14.66 32.77 -0.76
C LEU A 62 14.32 33.72 0.40
N LEU A 63 15.31 34.45 0.95
CA LEU A 63 15.11 35.27 2.15
C LEU A 63 14.91 36.78 1.91
N ASP A 64 15.07 37.28 0.70
CA ASP A 64 14.78 38.68 0.39
C ASP A 64 13.47 38.79 -0.40
N ARG A 65 12.36 38.83 0.33
CA ARG A 65 11.11 39.39 -0.17
C ARG A 65 10.41 40.14 0.95
N ASP A 66 11.05 41.23 1.38
CA ASP A 66 10.34 42.28 2.11
C ASP A 66 9.54 43.12 1.11
N GLU A 67 8.32 43.40 1.53
CA GLU A 67 7.33 44.27 0.92
C GLU A 67 7.85 45.70 0.88
N ASP A 68 7.74 46.39 -0.27
CA ASP A 68 7.46 47.82 -0.29
C ASP A 68 6.90 48.23 -1.67
N GLU A 69 5.86 49.04 -1.60
CA GLU A 69 5.04 49.59 -2.67
C GLU A 69 5.78 50.68 -3.48
N ASP A 70 5.36 50.77 -4.75
CA ASP A 70 5.23 51.98 -5.59
C ASP A 70 6.44 52.77 -6.14
N GLU A 71 6.38 52.88 -7.48
CA GLU A 71 6.69 54.05 -8.32
C GLU A 71 8.15 54.57 -8.40
N SER A 72 8.87 54.18 -9.46
CA SER A 72 9.56 55.10 -10.39
C SER A 72 10.32 54.33 -11.48
N GLY A 73 10.26 54.83 -12.72
CA GLY A 73 10.90 54.20 -13.87
C GLY A 73 12.42 54.31 -13.85
N ASP A 74 13.11 53.24 -14.28
CA ASP A 74 14.55 53.23 -14.54
C ASP A 74 14.89 52.31 -15.75
N PRO A 75 15.86 52.67 -16.61
CA PRO A 75 15.93 52.33 -18.03
C PRO A 75 16.67 51.02 -18.34
N PHE A 76 16.70 50.05 -17.42
CA PHE A 76 17.54 48.85 -17.54
C PHE A 76 16.77 47.54 -17.79
N TYR A 77 15.43 47.57 -17.87
CA TYR A 77 14.63 46.41 -18.27
C TYR A 77 14.09 46.57 -19.70
N PRO A 78 14.38 45.64 -20.64
CA PRO A 78 13.78 45.67 -21.95
C PRO A 78 12.27 45.43 -21.84
N ALA A 79 11.50 46.21 -22.61
CA ALA A 79 10.04 46.13 -22.64
C ALA A 79 9.54 44.71 -22.94
N LYS A 80 8.40 44.34 -22.34
CA LYS A 80 7.68 43.07 -22.57
C LYS A 80 7.58 42.80 -24.08
N PRO A 81 7.89 41.57 -24.56
CA PRO A 81 7.79 41.26 -25.97
C PRO A 81 6.33 41.41 -26.42
N ARG A 82 6.17 42.17 -27.49
CA ARG A 82 4.89 42.45 -28.14
C ARG A 82 4.38 41.15 -28.76
N ALA A 83 3.13 40.79 -28.48
CA ALA A 83 2.49 39.53 -28.87
C ALA A 83 2.40 39.28 -30.40
N ASP A 84 2.82 40.24 -31.22
CA ASP A 84 2.71 40.20 -32.68
C ASP A 84 3.94 39.57 -33.38
N ALA A 85 4.97 39.13 -32.62
CA ALA A 85 6.25 38.68 -33.18
C ALA A 85 6.28 37.20 -33.64
N PHE A 86 5.28 36.38 -33.31
CA PHE A 86 5.27 34.96 -33.67
C PHE A 86 4.71 34.65 -35.07
N SER A 87 4.11 35.63 -35.76
CA SER A 87 3.42 35.38 -37.05
C SER A 87 4.31 35.53 -38.29
N LYS A 88 5.64 35.68 -38.13
CA LYS A 88 6.55 35.93 -39.27
C LYS A 88 7.82 35.08 -39.26
N ALA A 89 7.72 33.85 -38.78
CA ALA A 89 8.70 32.80 -39.07
C ALA A 89 7.94 31.67 -39.79
N GLY A 90 7.93 31.72 -41.11
CA GLY A 90 7.47 30.61 -41.94
C GLY A 90 8.43 29.44 -41.76
N LEU A 91 8.12 28.58 -40.81
CA LEU A 91 8.65 27.22 -40.74
C LEU A 91 7.66 26.36 -41.53
N ASP A 92 7.97 26.11 -42.80
CA ASP A 92 7.34 25.03 -43.55
C ASP A 92 7.74 23.71 -42.88
N LEU A 93 6.93 23.27 -41.93
CA LEU A 93 6.98 21.93 -41.39
C LEU A 93 6.38 21.03 -42.47
N HIS A 94 7.25 20.45 -43.29
CA HIS A 94 6.87 19.43 -44.26
C HIS A 94 6.24 18.26 -43.49
N ASP A 95 4.94 18.08 -43.69
CA ASP A 95 4.09 17.03 -43.12
C ASP A 95 4.37 15.71 -43.86
N ASP A 96 5.54 15.13 -43.61
CA ASP A 96 5.93 13.79 -44.05
C ASP A 96 5.99 12.85 -42.84
N LEU A 97 4.91 12.77 -42.06
CA LEU A 97 4.68 11.69 -41.09
C LEU A 97 3.91 10.56 -41.79
N ASP A 98 4.57 9.89 -42.73
CA ASP A 98 4.15 8.57 -43.21
C ASP A 98 5.25 7.57 -42.87
N GLU A 99 5.42 7.31 -41.57
CA GLU A 99 5.95 6.05 -41.09
C GLU A 99 4.96 5.44 -40.11
N THR A 100 4.43 4.30 -40.50
CA THR A 100 3.65 3.38 -39.69
C THR A 100 4.50 2.90 -38.49
N HIS A 101 4.65 3.73 -37.46
CA HIS A 101 4.94 3.23 -36.12
C HIS A 101 3.71 2.45 -35.69
N LYS A 102 3.81 1.13 -35.78
CA LYS A 102 2.97 0.25 -34.98
C LYS A 102 3.08 0.79 -33.55
N GLN A 103 1.96 1.24 -32.99
CA GLN A 103 1.86 1.50 -31.56
C GLN A 103 2.06 0.16 -30.86
N GLU A 104 3.32 -0.24 -30.72
CA GLU A 104 3.67 -1.28 -29.79
C GLU A 104 3.40 -0.68 -28.40
N GLN A 105 2.55 -1.36 -27.64
CA GLN A 105 2.06 -0.92 -26.34
C GLN A 105 3.25 -0.96 -25.36
N HIS A 106 4.01 0.12 -25.32
CA HIS A 106 5.28 0.23 -24.61
C HIS A 106 5.11 0.85 -23.22
N GLY A 107 4.19 0.32 -22.42
CA GLY A 107 3.93 0.76 -21.04
C GLY A 107 3.26 -0.34 -20.24
N VAL A 108 3.21 -0.21 -18.91
CA VAL A 108 2.19 -0.95 -18.13
C VAL A 108 0.85 -0.59 -18.77
N PRO A 109 0.03 -1.57 -19.19
CA PRO A 109 -1.25 -1.26 -19.80
C PRO A 109 -2.00 -0.31 -18.88
N ASN A 110 -2.50 0.80 -19.43
CA ASN A 110 -3.16 1.82 -18.62
C ASN A 110 -4.27 1.20 -17.76
N GLU A 111 -4.97 0.20 -18.30
CA GLU A 111 -5.98 -0.58 -17.60
C GLU A 111 -5.47 -1.31 -16.35
N LEU A 112 -4.26 -1.90 -16.40
CA LEU A 112 -3.66 -2.62 -15.28
C LEU A 112 -3.23 -1.65 -14.16
N TYR A 113 -2.63 -0.52 -14.53
CA TYR A 113 -2.27 0.53 -13.57
C TYR A 113 -3.50 1.17 -12.93
N GLU A 114 -4.54 1.49 -13.70
CA GLU A 114 -5.81 2.02 -13.19
C GLU A 114 -6.50 1.03 -12.24
N LYS A 115 -6.41 -0.28 -12.53
CA LYS A 115 -6.89 -1.33 -11.63
C LYS A 115 -6.10 -1.33 -10.32
N LEU A 116 -4.76 -1.32 -10.39
CA LEU A 116 -3.90 -1.23 -9.20
C LEU A 116 -4.23 0.01 -8.36
N HIS A 117 -4.35 1.17 -9.01
CA HIS A 117 -4.63 2.44 -8.34
C HIS A 117 -5.99 2.41 -7.64
N ARG A 118 -7.01 1.77 -8.23
CA ARG A 118 -8.31 1.56 -7.58
C ARG A 118 -8.21 0.66 -6.35
N HIS A 119 -7.55 -0.49 -6.45
CA HIS A 119 -7.34 -1.38 -5.31
C HIS A 119 -6.56 -0.68 -4.19
N TRP A 120 -5.52 0.06 -4.54
CA TRP A 120 -4.73 0.86 -3.61
C TRP A 120 -5.59 1.89 -2.86
N LEU A 121 -6.37 2.69 -3.58
CA LEU A 121 -7.21 3.71 -2.97
C LEU A 121 -8.29 3.09 -2.09
N GLN A 122 -8.99 2.07 -2.58
CA GLN A 122 -10.03 1.37 -1.82
C GLN A 122 -9.44 0.76 -0.54
N GLU A 123 -8.32 0.06 -0.63
CA GLU A 123 -7.67 -0.56 0.52
C GLU A 123 -7.26 0.49 1.57
N ARG A 124 -6.75 1.65 1.15
CA ARG A 124 -6.35 2.70 2.10
C ARG A 124 -7.51 3.29 2.90
N HIS A 125 -8.69 3.35 2.30
CA HIS A 125 -9.84 4.03 2.90
C HIS A 125 -10.88 3.09 3.47
N CYS A 126 -10.82 1.78 3.18
CA CYS A 126 -11.75 0.82 3.77
C CYS A 126 -11.23 0.31 5.12
N PRO A 127 -12.11 0.14 6.13
CA PRO A 127 -11.72 -0.42 7.42
C PRO A 127 -11.41 -1.92 7.33
N GLU A 128 -11.98 -2.61 6.33
CA GLU A 128 -11.81 -4.06 6.18
C GLU A 128 -10.62 -4.42 5.28
N LEU A 129 -10.09 -5.64 5.43
CA LEU A 129 -9.13 -6.18 4.47
C LEU A 129 -9.87 -6.65 3.21
N LEU A 130 -9.51 -6.09 2.05
CA LEU A 130 -10.10 -6.47 0.76
C LEU A 130 -9.49 -7.77 0.24
N GLY A 131 -10.10 -8.36 -0.79
CA GLY A 131 -9.57 -9.56 -1.43
C GLY A 131 -8.24 -9.32 -2.14
N TYR A 132 -7.29 -10.22 -1.94
CA TYR A 132 -6.02 -10.21 -2.65
C TYR A 132 -6.19 -10.71 -4.09
N ASP A 133 -5.74 -9.92 -5.08
CA ASP A 133 -5.75 -10.31 -6.49
C ASP A 133 -4.36 -10.80 -6.91
N GLU A 134 -4.10 -12.09 -6.73
CA GLU A 134 -2.84 -12.74 -7.10
C GLU A 134 -2.54 -12.63 -8.60
N ALA A 135 -3.57 -12.71 -9.45
CA ALA A 135 -3.40 -12.62 -10.89
C ALA A 135 -2.92 -11.23 -11.32
N MET A 136 -3.49 -10.17 -10.74
CA MET A 136 -3.08 -8.80 -11.00
C MET A 136 -1.63 -8.55 -10.53
N VAL A 137 -1.27 -9.02 -9.33
CA VAL A 137 0.09 -8.82 -8.81
C VAL A 137 1.12 -9.59 -9.62
N GLY A 138 0.79 -10.83 -10.02
CA GLY A 138 1.63 -11.63 -10.91
C GLY A 138 1.88 -10.94 -12.24
N GLU A 139 0.82 -10.42 -12.89
CA GLU A 139 0.97 -9.67 -14.14
C GLU A 139 1.78 -8.38 -13.95
N LEU A 140 1.51 -7.59 -12.90
CA LEU A 140 2.27 -6.36 -12.61
C LEU A 140 3.76 -6.65 -12.44
N ARG A 141 4.11 -7.74 -11.76
CA ARG A 141 5.50 -8.13 -11.55
C ARG A 141 6.21 -8.47 -12.86
N GLU A 142 5.59 -9.29 -13.70
CA GLU A 142 6.12 -9.62 -15.04
C GLU A 142 6.33 -8.33 -15.86
N ARG A 143 5.33 -7.44 -15.87
CA ARG A 143 5.42 -6.15 -16.58
C ARG A 143 6.51 -5.24 -16.04
N PHE A 144 6.74 -5.21 -14.73
CA PHE A 144 7.81 -4.44 -14.13
C PHE A 144 9.18 -4.98 -14.50
N GLU A 145 9.34 -6.30 -14.58
CA GLU A 145 10.59 -6.96 -14.99
C GLU A 145 10.88 -6.69 -16.48
N ASP A 146 9.89 -6.90 -17.36
CA ASP A 146 10.02 -6.63 -18.81
C ASP A 146 10.39 -5.18 -19.10
N ARG A 147 9.69 -4.24 -18.47
CA ARG A 147 9.90 -2.81 -18.70
C ARG A 147 11.22 -2.32 -18.09
N GLN A 148 11.67 -2.91 -16.99
CA GLN A 148 12.99 -2.60 -16.43
C GLN A 148 14.09 -3.02 -17.41
N GLN A 149 14.02 -4.24 -17.94
CA GLN A 149 15.00 -4.73 -18.90
C GLN A 149 15.07 -3.82 -20.15
N GLN A 150 13.92 -3.39 -20.67
CA GLN A 150 13.87 -2.47 -21.81
C GLN A 150 14.46 -1.10 -21.49
N ALA A 151 14.18 -0.55 -20.30
CA ALA A 151 14.77 0.70 -19.88
C ALA A 151 16.30 0.57 -19.78
N ASP A 152 16.79 -0.51 -19.19
CA ASP A 152 18.22 -0.78 -19.04
C ASP A 152 18.93 -0.91 -20.40
N ASP A 153 18.30 -1.58 -21.38
CA ASP A 153 18.84 -1.73 -22.74
C ASP A 153 18.97 -0.37 -23.48
N LEU A 154 18.06 0.57 -23.20
CA LEU A 154 18.03 1.90 -23.83
C LEU A 154 18.94 2.93 -23.13
N VAL A 155 19.32 2.70 -21.87
CA VAL A 155 20.22 3.60 -21.12
C VAL A 155 21.61 3.68 -21.77
N ASP A 156 22.09 2.58 -22.36
CA ASP A 156 23.39 2.50 -23.02
C ASP A 156 23.39 3.00 -24.49
N SER A 157 22.26 3.53 -24.96
CA SER A 157 22.15 4.08 -26.31
C SER A 157 22.99 5.34 -26.53
N GLN A 158 23.41 5.57 -27.77
CA GLN A 158 24.10 6.80 -28.17
C GLN A 158 23.13 7.93 -28.55
N ASP A 159 21.84 7.63 -28.72
CA ASP A 159 20.82 8.62 -29.04
C ASP A 159 20.31 9.30 -27.76
N PRO A 160 20.49 10.62 -27.59
CA PRO A 160 19.99 11.34 -26.42
C PRO A 160 18.47 11.23 -26.24
N VAL A 161 17.70 10.99 -27.31
CA VAL A 161 16.24 10.79 -27.22
C VAL A 161 15.91 9.45 -26.57
N GLU A 162 16.62 8.38 -26.95
CA GLU A 162 16.43 7.04 -26.36
C GLU A 162 16.79 7.03 -24.87
N VAL A 163 17.91 7.68 -24.50
CA VAL A 163 18.29 7.87 -23.08
C VAL A 163 17.23 8.64 -22.30
N LEU A 164 16.63 9.68 -22.89
CA LEU A 164 15.55 10.43 -22.24
C LEU A 164 14.30 9.55 -22.03
N MET A 165 13.92 8.76 -23.04
CA MET A 165 12.79 7.83 -22.94
C MET A 165 13.02 6.75 -21.89
N ALA A 166 14.25 6.23 -21.78
CA ALA A 166 14.63 5.27 -20.75
C ALA A 166 14.47 5.85 -19.34
N ASN A 167 14.92 7.08 -19.12
CA ASN A 167 14.76 7.77 -17.85
C ASN A 167 13.28 8.00 -17.50
N LEU A 168 12.45 8.39 -18.47
CA LEU A 168 11.01 8.55 -18.25
C LEU A 168 10.35 7.20 -17.90
N ALA A 169 10.71 6.13 -18.62
CA ALA A 169 10.22 4.79 -18.34
C ALA A 169 10.60 4.31 -16.93
N GLN A 170 11.81 4.62 -16.48
CA GLN A 170 12.27 4.34 -15.11
C GLN A 170 11.43 5.10 -14.07
N GLN A 171 11.17 6.39 -14.29
CA GLN A 171 10.35 7.20 -13.37
C GLN A 171 8.92 6.67 -13.26
N ASP A 172 8.32 6.27 -14.38
CA ASP A 172 6.98 5.67 -14.39
C ASP A 172 6.96 4.31 -13.67
N LEU A 173 8.00 3.50 -13.85
CA LEU A 173 8.18 2.25 -13.11
C LEU A 173 8.29 2.46 -11.61
N ASP A 174 9.08 3.44 -11.19
CA ASP A 174 9.28 3.74 -9.77
C ASP A 174 7.97 4.20 -9.12
N ARG A 175 7.17 5.00 -9.82
CA ARG A 175 5.82 5.39 -9.36
C ARG A 175 4.89 4.17 -9.22
N ALA A 176 4.87 3.28 -10.20
CA ALA A 176 4.03 2.09 -10.14
C ALA A 176 4.46 1.11 -9.04
N ARG A 177 5.77 0.92 -8.85
CA ARG A 177 6.33 0.12 -7.74
C ARG A 177 6.01 0.73 -6.38
N PHE A 178 6.06 2.05 -6.27
CA PHE A 178 5.64 2.74 -5.05
C PHE A 178 4.18 2.45 -4.71
N VAL A 179 3.26 2.60 -5.68
CA VAL A 179 1.83 2.32 -5.46
C VAL A 179 1.61 0.86 -5.03
N LEU A 180 2.25 -0.10 -5.70
CA LEU A 180 2.15 -1.52 -5.33
C LEU A 180 2.69 -1.77 -3.91
N SER A 181 3.85 -1.20 -3.58
CA SER A 181 4.50 -1.38 -2.28
C SER A 181 3.68 -0.75 -1.15
N ASP A 182 3.14 0.45 -1.37
CA ASP A 182 2.30 1.15 -0.40
C ASP A 182 0.97 0.42 -0.17
N TRP A 183 0.37 -0.15 -1.23
CA TRP A 183 -0.81 -1.01 -1.11
C TRP A 183 -0.53 -2.26 -0.26
N LEU A 184 0.53 -3.01 -0.55
CA LEU A 184 0.90 -4.20 0.21
C LEU A 184 1.23 -3.86 1.68
N THR A 185 1.91 -2.74 1.91
CA THR A 185 2.25 -2.28 3.26
C THR A 185 1.01 -1.92 4.06
N HIS A 186 0.04 -1.23 3.46
CA HIS A 186 -1.25 -0.94 4.12
C HIS A 186 -2.02 -2.21 4.46
N ARG A 187 -1.98 -3.24 3.61
CA ARG A 187 -2.59 -4.54 3.91
C ARG A 187 -1.95 -5.20 5.12
N LEU A 188 -0.61 -5.22 5.21
CA LEU A 188 0.10 -5.74 6.37
C LEU A 188 -0.25 -4.98 7.66
N HIS A 189 -0.32 -3.64 7.61
CA HIS A 189 -0.75 -2.85 8.76
C HIS A 189 -2.15 -3.23 9.26
N LYS A 190 -3.11 -3.51 8.36
CA LYS A 190 -4.45 -3.97 8.76
C LYS A 190 -4.43 -5.36 9.38
N ILE A 191 -3.58 -6.24 8.85
CA ILE A 191 -3.38 -7.59 9.40
C ILE A 191 -2.82 -7.50 10.83
N GLU A 192 -1.82 -6.65 11.06
CA GLU A 192 -1.21 -6.42 12.37
C GLU A 192 -2.14 -5.73 13.38
N SER A 193 -3.05 -4.88 12.90
CA SER A 193 -3.98 -4.14 13.76
C SER A 193 -5.01 -5.08 14.41
N HIS A 194 -5.47 -6.10 13.68
CA HIS A 194 -6.53 -7.00 14.15
C HIS A 194 -6.18 -8.49 13.90
N PRO A 195 -5.06 -9.02 14.44
CA PRO A 195 -4.54 -10.33 14.05
C PRO A 195 -5.51 -11.49 14.37
N LEU A 196 -6.20 -11.43 15.51
CA LEU A 196 -7.19 -12.43 15.91
C LEU A 196 -8.44 -12.42 15.02
N HIS A 197 -8.89 -11.25 14.58
CA HIS A 197 -10.01 -11.12 13.63
C HIS A 197 -9.63 -11.67 12.25
N MET A 198 -8.38 -11.46 11.85
CA MET A 198 -7.89 -11.82 10.52
C MET A 198 -7.79 -13.32 10.28
N ARG A 199 -7.76 -14.15 11.33
CA ARG A 199 -7.84 -15.63 11.21
C ARG A 199 -9.08 -16.09 10.45
N GLU A 200 -10.18 -15.33 10.51
CA GLU A 200 -11.44 -15.66 9.81
C GLU A 200 -11.47 -15.12 8.38
N LYS A 201 -10.42 -14.43 7.93
CA LYS A 201 -10.33 -13.71 6.64
C LYS A 201 -9.16 -14.18 5.77
N ILE A 202 -8.62 -15.37 6.03
CA ILE A 202 -7.48 -15.95 5.30
C ILE A 202 -7.75 -16.08 3.80
N GLU A 203 -8.99 -16.35 3.41
CA GLU A 203 -9.39 -16.40 1.99
C GLU A 203 -9.11 -15.10 1.20
N ARG A 204 -8.90 -13.98 1.90
CA ARG A 204 -8.63 -12.66 1.32
C ARG A 204 -7.15 -12.30 1.30
N MET A 205 -6.29 -13.17 1.82
CA MET A 205 -4.86 -12.94 1.97
C MET A 205 -4.06 -13.71 0.93
N SER A 206 -2.89 -13.19 0.58
CA SER A 206 -1.87 -13.96 -0.15
C SER A 206 -1.18 -14.96 0.77
N GLN A 207 -0.51 -15.97 0.21
CA GLN A 207 0.24 -16.94 1.02
C GLN A 207 1.31 -16.26 1.90
N ASN A 208 2.00 -15.25 1.39
CA ASN A 208 3.00 -14.51 2.16
C ASN A 208 2.38 -13.74 3.33
N GLU A 209 1.17 -13.21 3.16
CA GLU A 209 0.42 -12.52 4.22
C GLU A 209 -0.05 -13.50 5.31
N ILE A 210 -0.42 -14.72 4.92
CA ILE A 210 -0.79 -15.80 5.85
C ILE A 210 0.42 -16.21 6.69
N ASP A 211 1.55 -16.47 6.04
CA ASP A 211 2.80 -16.82 6.71
C ASP A 211 3.25 -15.69 7.66
N TYR A 212 3.07 -14.44 7.23
CA TYR A 212 3.34 -13.25 8.05
C TYR A 212 2.46 -13.19 9.29
N LEU A 213 1.15 -13.40 9.14
CA LEU A 213 0.19 -13.40 10.26
C LEU A 213 0.55 -14.47 11.30
N ALA A 214 0.92 -15.67 10.85
CA ALA A 214 1.35 -16.75 11.75
C ALA A 214 2.60 -16.39 12.55
N ALA A 215 3.62 -15.87 11.86
CA ALA A 215 4.87 -15.46 12.50
C ALA A 215 4.66 -14.30 13.49
N TYR A 216 3.84 -13.31 13.10
CA TYR A 216 3.49 -12.17 13.94
C TYR A 216 2.74 -12.60 15.19
N GLY A 217 1.73 -13.47 15.06
CA GLY A 217 0.99 -13.99 16.20
C GLY A 217 1.84 -14.77 17.19
N ALA A 218 2.73 -15.64 16.70
CA ALA A 218 3.66 -16.38 17.56
C ALA A 218 4.59 -15.42 18.33
N MET A 219 5.07 -14.36 17.68
CA MET A 219 5.89 -13.32 18.30
C MET A 219 5.12 -12.56 19.39
N VAL A 220 3.91 -12.09 19.08
CA VAL A 220 3.06 -11.36 20.04
C VAL A 220 2.68 -12.25 21.22
N HIS A 221 2.32 -13.51 20.96
CA HIS A 221 2.06 -14.50 22.00
C HIS A 221 3.26 -14.63 22.94
N HIS A 222 4.45 -14.86 22.39
CA HIS A 222 5.67 -15.02 23.19
C HIS A 222 5.96 -13.78 24.05
N HIS A 223 5.78 -12.59 23.48
CA HIS A 223 5.95 -11.35 24.21
C HIS A 223 4.94 -11.21 25.36
N LEU A 224 3.66 -11.44 25.11
CA LEU A 224 2.60 -11.39 26.12
C LEU A 224 2.83 -12.45 27.22
N GLU A 225 3.28 -13.64 26.84
CA GLU A 225 3.60 -14.72 27.76
C GLU A 225 4.69 -14.32 28.76
N GLN A 226 5.78 -13.73 28.24
CA GLN A 226 6.87 -13.26 29.07
C GLN A 226 6.50 -12.06 29.94
N ALA A 227 5.79 -11.08 29.38
CA ALA A 227 5.51 -9.81 30.04
C ALA A 227 4.39 -9.90 31.08
N VAL A 228 3.31 -10.63 30.78
CA VAL A 228 2.09 -10.59 31.59
C VAL A 228 1.53 -11.97 31.88
N THR A 229 1.35 -12.83 30.89
CA THR A 229 0.45 -13.98 31.06
C THR A 229 1.00 -15.10 31.96
N ARG A 230 2.33 -15.17 32.15
CA ARG A 230 2.96 -16.03 33.18
C ARG A 230 2.58 -15.66 34.62
N SER A 231 2.28 -14.39 34.87
CA SER A 231 2.02 -13.86 36.22
C SER A 231 0.55 -13.91 36.63
N ILE A 232 -0.37 -14.01 35.66
CA ILE A 232 -1.82 -14.00 35.89
C ILE A 232 -2.38 -15.42 36.03
N PRO A 233 -3.52 -15.60 36.74
CA PRO A 233 -4.19 -16.88 36.83
C PRO A 233 -4.57 -17.45 35.46
N HIS A 234 -4.47 -18.78 35.29
CA HIS A 234 -4.74 -19.45 34.01
C HIS A 234 -6.15 -19.18 33.43
N ALA A 235 -7.13 -18.91 34.29
CA ALA A 235 -8.48 -18.54 33.87
C ALA A 235 -8.55 -17.23 33.05
N TRP A 236 -7.53 -16.36 33.13
CA TRP A 236 -7.44 -15.08 32.41
C TRP A 236 -6.32 -15.05 31.38
N ASN A 237 -5.69 -16.19 31.10
CA ASN A 237 -4.63 -16.32 30.11
C ASN A 237 -5.19 -16.50 28.68
N GLN A 238 -6.48 -16.84 28.54
CA GLN A 238 -7.12 -17.00 27.25
C GLN A 238 -7.42 -15.63 26.63
N LEU A 239 -6.91 -15.40 25.41
CA LEU A 239 -7.04 -14.15 24.66
C LEU A 239 -8.07 -14.27 23.51
N ASP A 240 -8.79 -15.38 23.42
CA ASP A 240 -9.65 -15.75 22.29
C ASP A 240 -11.16 -15.63 22.58
N ASP A 241 -11.54 -15.00 23.69
CA ASP A 241 -12.94 -14.72 24.01
C ASP A 241 -13.53 -13.78 22.93
N PRO A 242 -14.64 -14.13 22.24
CA PRO A 242 -15.21 -13.31 21.17
C PRO A 242 -15.51 -11.86 21.55
N GLY A 243 -15.74 -11.56 22.83
CA GLY A 243 -15.92 -10.18 23.31
C GLY A 243 -14.63 -9.38 23.47
N MET A 244 -13.47 -10.04 23.40
CA MET A 244 -12.13 -9.44 23.50
C MET A 244 -11.42 -9.31 22.15
N ILE A 245 -11.93 -9.98 21.11
CA ILE A 245 -11.37 -9.88 19.75
C ILE A 245 -11.69 -8.48 19.21
N ASP A 246 -10.65 -7.68 19.04
CA ASP A 246 -10.76 -6.38 18.41
C ASP A 246 -11.06 -6.53 16.91
N GLN A 247 -11.97 -5.71 16.40
CA GLN A 247 -12.44 -5.77 15.03
C GLN A 247 -12.50 -4.38 14.40
N PRO A 248 -12.31 -4.27 13.07
CA PRO A 248 -12.44 -2.99 12.39
C PRO A 248 -13.82 -2.36 12.58
N ASP A 249 -13.88 -1.03 12.64
CA ASP A 249 -15.15 -0.29 12.70
C ASP A 249 -15.84 -0.24 11.32
N TYR A 250 -16.89 -1.05 11.16
CA TYR A 250 -17.72 -1.08 9.97
C TYR A 250 -18.83 -0.01 9.95
N GLU A 251 -19.10 0.65 11.09
CA GLU A 251 -20.12 1.68 11.19
C GLU A 251 -19.60 3.10 10.97
N GLY A 252 -18.29 3.25 10.79
CA GLY A 252 -17.65 4.52 10.45
C GLY A 252 -18.22 5.15 9.18
N TYR A 253 -18.36 6.47 9.19
CA TYR A 253 -18.78 7.25 8.02
C TYR A 253 -17.60 7.50 7.08
N HIS A 254 -17.81 7.24 5.80
CA HIS A 254 -16.81 7.40 4.75
C HIS A 254 -17.38 8.25 3.62
N PHE A 255 -16.49 8.90 2.85
CA PHE A 255 -16.86 9.61 1.63
C PHE A 255 -16.88 8.63 0.46
N TRP A 256 -17.95 8.67 -0.33
CA TRP A 256 -18.18 7.78 -1.46
C TRP A 256 -18.41 8.59 -2.73
N LEU A 257 -17.78 8.16 -3.83
CA LEU A 257 -18.10 8.59 -5.19
C LEU A 257 -19.01 7.56 -5.83
N VAL A 258 -20.15 8.03 -6.36
CA VAL A 258 -21.08 7.18 -7.11
C VAL A 258 -20.62 7.08 -8.56
N ARG A 259 -20.35 5.87 -9.06
CA ARG A 259 -20.01 5.64 -10.47
C ARG A 259 -21.20 5.20 -11.30
N GLU A 260 -22.07 4.40 -10.71
CA GLU A 260 -23.32 3.94 -11.32
C GLU A 260 -24.50 4.35 -10.44
N ALA A 261 -25.68 4.53 -11.04
CA ALA A 261 -26.86 4.91 -10.27
C ALA A 261 -27.15 3.86 -9.19
N ILE A 262 -27.23 4.31 -7.94
CA ILE A 262 -27.54 3.47 -6.79
C ILE A 262 -28.72 4.05 -6.01
N VAL A 263 -29.40 3.15 -5.30
CA VAL A 263 -30.39 3.51 -4.30
C VAL A 263 -29.78 3.23 -2.94
N ASP A 264 -29.77 4.22 -2.06
CA ASP A 264 -29.28 4.03 -0.70
C ASP A 264 -30.31 3.28 0.18
N ARG A 265 -29.94 3.00 1.44
CA ARG A 265 -30.82 2.33 2.41
C ARG A 265 -32.10 3.15 2.70
N ASP A 266 -32.02 4.48 2.57
CA ASP A 266 -33.14 5.39 2.82
C ASP A 266 -34.01 5.58 1.57
N GLU A 267 -33.83 4.74 0.55
CA GLU A 267 -34.55 4.74 -0.73
C GLU A 267 -34.31 6.01 -1.57
N ASN A 268 -33.22 6.75 -1.32
CA ASN A 268 -32.82 7.87 -2.16
C ASN A 268 -32.01 7.39 -3.36
N GLU A 269 -32.35 7.90 -4.54
CA GLU A 269 -31.62 7.66 -5.77
C GLU A 269 -30.45 8.64 -5.89
N HIS A 270 -29.26 8.11 -6.15
CA HIS A 270 -28.04 8.89 -6.36
C HIS A 270 -27.56 8.75 -7.80
N GLU A 271 -27.36 9.89 -8.47
CA GLU A 271 -26.86 9.92 -9.84
C GLU A 271 -25.34 9.68 -9.90
N PRO A 272 -24.82 9.11 -10.99
CA PRO A 272 -23.38 9.01 -11.24
C PRO A 272 -22.67 10.37 -11.12
N GLY A 273 -21.52 10.38 -10.45
CA GLY A 273 -20.70 11.56 -10.19
C GLY A 273 -21.07 12.30 -8.89
N SER A 274 -22.13 11.90 -8.19
CA SER A 274 -22.45 12.44 -6.87
C SER A 274 -21.48 11.92 -5.80
N CYS A 275 -21.23 12.76 -4.79
CA CYS A 275 -20.44 12.41 -3.62
C CYS A 275 -21.37 12.33 -2.40
N LEU A 276 -21.28 11.25 -1.63
CA LEU A 276 -22.11 11.00 -0.46
C LEU A 276 -21.29 10.59 0.76
N VAL A 277 -21.84 10.85 1.94
CA VAL A 277 -21.26 10.41 3.22
C VAL A 277 -22.20 9.38 3.82
N ALA A 278 -21.72 8.14 3.93
CA ALA A 278 -22.52 7.02 4.42
C ALA A 278 -21.65 6.05 5.24
N LYS A 279 -22.30 5.25 6.08
CA LYS A 279 -21.61 4.19 6.83
C LYS A 279 -21.01 3.17 5.88
N TYR A 280 -19.86 2.62 6.24
CA TYR A 280 -19.19 1.63 5.40
C TYR A 280 -20.05 0.40 5.13
N LEU A 281 -20.69 -0.14 6.18
CA LEU A 281 -21.54 -1.32 6.08
C LEU A 281 -22.68 -1.16 5.06
N ASP A 282 -23.22 0.05 4.89
CA ASP A 282 -24.37 0.31 4.01
C ASP A 282 -23.97 0.33 2.52
N MET A 283 -22.72 0.66 2.22
CA MET A 283 -22.21 0.81 0.85
C MET A 283 -21.29 -0.33 0.39
N LYS A 284 -20.91 -1.24 1.32
CA LYS A 284 -20.01 -2.36 1.06
C LYS A 284 -20.42 -3.25 -0.13
N GLU A 285 -21.70 -3.60 -0.23
CA GLU A 285 -22.19 -4.44 -1.34
C GLU A 285 -22.08 -3.73 -2.69
N ASN A 286 -22.34 -2.42 -2.71
CA ASN A 286 -22.21 -1.59 -3.91
C ASN A 286 -20.73 -1.43 -4.32
N MET A 287 -19.81 -1.41 -3.34
CA MET A 287 -18.37 -1.34 -3.60
C MET A 287 -17.85 -2.62 -4.27
N ASN A 288 -18.29 -3.79 -3.82
CA ASN A 288 -17.93 -5.07 -4.47
C ASN A 288 -18.42 -5.15 -5.92
N GLY A 289 -19.50 -4.44 -6.25
CA GLY A 289 -20.01 -4.30 -7.62
C GLY A 289 -19.34 -3.20 -8.45
N ASN A 290 -18.30 -2.52 -7.95
CA ASN A 290 -17.67 -1.34 -8.55
C ASN A 290 -18.63 -0.17 -8.87
N LYS A 291 -19.80 -0.13 -8.20
CA LYS A 291 -20.79 0.94 -8.40
C LYS A 291 -20.44 2.21 -7.65
N VAL A 292 -19.69 2.07 -6.56
CA VAL A 292 -19.20 3.15 -5.72
C VAL A 292 -17.72 2.96 -5.42
N GLU A 293 -17.02 4.05 -5.21
CA GLU A 293 -15.63 4.05 -4.76
C GLU A 293 -15.47 4.95 -3.54
N LEU A 294 -14.51 4.63 -2.69
CA LEU A 294 -14.15 5.48 -1.57
C LEU A 294 -13.36 6.69 -2.06
N LEU A 295 -13.74 7.87 -1.56
CA LEU A 295 -13.03 9.12 -1.78
C LEU A 295 -12.11 9.44 -0.59
N VAL A 296 -11.00 10.11 -0.90
CA VAL A 296 -10.06 10.70 0.07
C VAL A 296 -10.71 11.86 0.80
#